data_AF-A0A538SHS4-F1
#
_entry.id   AF-A0A538SHS4-F1
#
_cell.length_a   1.000
_cell.length_b   1.000
_cell.length_c   1.000
_cell.angle_alpha   90.00
_cell.angle_beta   90.00
_cell.angle_gamma   90.00
#
_symmetry.space_group_name_H-M   'P 1'
#
loop_
_entity.id
_entity.type
_entity.pdbx_description
1 polymer ?
#
loop_
_entity_poly.entity_id
_entity_poly.type
_entity_poly.pdbx_seq_one_letter_code
_entity_poly.pdbx_strand_id
1 'polypeptide(L)'
;MGTEDGRSVDTKGLRDALEVYRGGLLQGWYQEWCLEERERLRQLYLRALDALISDCEFNHEVSAGVAYAGQALHADPARECTHRALMRLYCLAGDRASAIHQYERCKEALREELDVEPDGETRALEREIRAGKHPVAPAVRPPVPKWGSPRRNKF
;
A
#
# COMPACT_ATOMS: atom_id res chain seq x y z
N MET A 1 11.52 -28.72 16.99
CA MET A 1 11.51 -28.18 15.61
C MET A 1 10.04 -27.98 15.26
N GLY A 2 9.43 -26.80 15.33
CA GLY A 2 9.96 -25.46 15.17
C GLY A 2 9.32 -24.82 13.93
N THR A 3 8.01 -24.59 13.98
CA THR A 3 7.31 -23.71 13.03
C THR A 3 6.47 -22.76 13.87
N GLU A 4 7.06 -21.61 14.19
CA GLU A 4 6.37 -20.48 14.77
C GLU A 4 5.32 -20.04 13.74
N ASP A 5 4.06 -20.26 14.09
CA ASP A 5 2.90 -19.92 13.30
C ASP A 5 2.94 -18.41 13.01
N GLY A 6 3.05 -18.08 11.73
CA GLY A 6 3.21 -16.72 11.24
C GLY A 6 2.00 -15.91 11.67
N ARG A 7 2.21 -14.95 12.59
CA ARG A 7 1.19 -14.03 13.09
C ARG A 7 0.25 -13.61 11.96
N SER A 8 -0.98 -14.12 12.00
CA SER A 8 -2.05 -13.68 11.13
C SER A 8 -2.17 -12.17 11.24
N VAL A 9 -2.04 -11.45 10.13
CA VAL A 9 -2.30 -10.02 10.05
C VAL A 9 -3.72 -9.80 10.58
N ASP A 10 -3.89 -9.02 11.65
CA ASP A 10 -5.22 -8.64 12.16
C ASP A 10 -5.83 -7.59 11.22
N THR A 11 -6.38 -8.07 10.11
CA THR A 11 -6.98 -7.22 9.08
C THR A 11 -8.20 -6.47 9.59
N LYS A 12 -8.92 -7.01 10.58
CA LYS A 12 -10.02 -6.33 11.23
C LYS A 12 -9.54 -5.11 12.02
N GLY A 13 -8.55 -5.29 12.90
CA GLY A 13 -7.96 -4.18 13.64
C GLY A 13 -7.36 -3.10 12.75
N LEU A 14 -6.80 -3.48 11.59
CA LEU A 14 -6.33 -2.53 10.59
C LEU A 14 -7.48 -1.73 9.95
N ARG A 15 -8.58 -2.39 9.55
CA ARG A 15 -9.76 -1.70 8.99
C ARG A 15 -10.34 -0.70 9.98
N ASP A 16 -10.52 -1.12 11.23
CA ASP A 16 -11.04 -0.25 12.30
C ASP A 16 -10.12 0.98 12.51
N ALA A 17 -8.79 0.80 12.43
CA ALA A 17 -7.84 1.90 12.53
C ALA A 17 -7.92 2.89 11.35
N LEU A 18 -8.18 2.40 10.13
CA LEU A 18 -8.35 3.26 8.95
C LEU A 18 -9.63 4.11 9.03
N GLU A 19 -10.71 3.62 9.64
CA GLU A 19 -11.94 4.41 9.83
C GLU A 19 -11.73 5.61 10.76
N VAL A 20 -10.84 5.48 11.75
CA VAL A 20 -10.53 6.53 12.73
C VAL A 20 -9.58 7.58 12.13
N TYR A 21 -8.65 7.17 11.27
CA TYR A 21 -7.66 8.08 10.70
C TYR A 21 -8.19 8.83 9.46
N ARG A 22 -8.39 10.14 9.59
CA ARG A 22 -8.90 11.01 8.50
C ARG A 22 -7.85 11.95 7.87
N GLY A 23 -6.55 11.68 8.07
CA GLY A 23 -5.47 12.46 7.42
C GLY A 23 -5.24 13.88 7.95
N GLY A 24 -5.95 14.31 9.01
CA GLY A 24 -5.98 15.71 9.45
C GLY A 24 -5.61 15.96 10.91
N LEU A 25 -4.57 15.31 11.46
CA LEU A 25 -4.16 15.59 12.84
C LEU A 25 -3.78 17.07 12.99
N LEU A 26 -4.50 17.81 13.83
CA LEU A 26 -4.20 19.20 14.23
C LEU A 26 -3.99 20.16 13.04
N GLN A 27 -4.77 20.06 11.96
CA GLN A 27 -4.62 20.98 10.81
C GLN A 27 -4.59 22.46 11.26
N GLY A 28 -3.67 23.24 10.68
CA GLY A 28 -3.43 24.65 11.07
C GLY A 28 -2.33 24.85 12.12
N TRP A 29 -1.79 23.77 12.70
CA TRP A 29 -0.66 23.82 13.64
C TRP A 29 0.64 23.38 12.92
N TYR A 30 1.70 24.17 13.04
CA TYR A 30 2.97 23.99 12.30
C TYR A 30 4.20 23.89 13.21
N GLN A 31 4.00 23.63 14.50
CA GLN A 31 5.11 23.30 15.39
C GLN A 31 5.78 22.01 14.90
N GLU A 32 7.10 21.93 15.07
CA GLU A 32 7.91 20.82 14.57
C GLU A 32 7.39 19.44 15.04
N TRP A 33 7.04 19.33 16.32
CA TRP A 33 6.44 18.12 16.89
C TRP A 33 5.10 17.71 16.23
N CYS A 34 4.31 18.68 15.73
CA CYS A 34 3.08 18.39 14.99
C CYS A 34 3.37 17.79 13.61
N LEU A 35 4.42 18.28 12.94
CA LEU A 35 4.81 17.81 11.61
C LEU A 35 5.40 16.39 11.68
N GLU A 36 6.28 16.14 12.65
CA GLU A 36 6.83 14.80 12.90
C GLU A 36 5.73 13.77 13.20
N GLU A 37 4.77 14.13 14.04
CA GLU A 37 3.68 13.22 14.42
C GLU A 37 2.73 12.96 13.25
N ARG A 38 2.45 13.98 12.41
CA ARG A 38 1.68 13.78 11.17
C ARG A 38 2.38 12.81 10.23
N GLU A 39 3.68 12.97 10.02
CA GLU A 39 4.46 12.07 9.17
C GLU A 39 4.49 10.66 9.75
N ARG A 40 4.68 10.52 11.07
CA ARG A 40 4.60 9.21 11.76
C ARG A 40 3.26 8.53 11.51
N LEU A 41 2.15 9.25 11.64
CA LEU A 41 0.82 8.70 11.40
C LEU A 41 0.58 8.36 9.93
N ARG A 42 1.04 9.20 9.00
CA ARG A 42 0.97 8.95 7.56
C ARG A 42 1.70 7.64 7.20
N GLN A 43 2.89 7.42 7.77
CA GLN A 43 3.64 6.17 7.57
C GLN A 43 2.92 4.95 8.14
N LEU A 44 2.27 5.06 9.31
CA LEU A 44 1.47 3.96 9.87
C LEU A 44 0.24 3.64 9.01
N TYR A 45 -0.44 4.68 8.53
CA TYR A 45 -1.57 4.56 7.62
C TYR A 45 -1.20 3.82 6.34
N LEU A 46 -0.10 4.23 5.69
CA LEU A 46 0.39 3.58 4.48
C LEU A 46 0.77 2.11 4.71
N ARG A 47 1.42 1.78 5.84
CA ARG A 47 1.73 0.38 6.19
C ARG A 47 0.48 -0.47 6.44
N ALA A 48 -0.56 0.12 7.04
CA ALA A 48 -1.83 -0.56 7.25
C ALA A 48 -2.51 -0.88 5.91
N LEU A 49 -2.49 0.07 4.97
CA LEU A 49 -2.98 -0.13 3.60
C LEU A 49 -2.17 -1.20 2.86
N ASP A 50 -0.84 -1.18 2.92
CA ASP A 50 0.01 -2.19 2.28
C ASP A 50 -0.36 -3.62 2.75
N ALA A 51 -0.63 -3.78 4.05
CA ALA A 51 -1.04 -5.06 4.64
C ALA A 51 -2.43 -5.51 4.17
N LEU A 52 -3.39 -4.60 4.08
CA LEU A 52 -4.74 -4.91 3.57
C LEU A 52 -4.74 -5.21 2.07
N ILE A 53 -3.97 -4.46 1.27
CA ILE A 53 -3.79 -4.72 -0.17
C ILE A 53 -3.21 -6.11 -0.37
N SER A 54 -2.18 -6.47 0.40
CA SER A 54 -1.55 -7.79 0.31
C SER A 54 -2.51 -8.92 0.69
N ASP A 55 -3.35 -8.72 1.70
CA ASP A 55 -4.37 -9.70 2.08
C ASP A 55 -5.46 -9.82 1.02
N CYS A 56 -5.90 -8.71 0.42
CA CYS A 56 -6.84 -8.72 -0.70
C CYS A 56 -6.27 -9.40 -1.94
N GLU A 57 -5.00 -9.18 -2.29
CA GLU A 57 -4.31 -9.91 -3.36
C GLU A 57 -4.33 -11.41 -3.10
N PHE A 58 -3.99 -11.83 -1.88
CA PHE A 58 -3.96 -13.24 -1.48
C PHE A 58 -5.34 -13.91 -1.51
N ASN A 59 -6.38 -13.20 -1.07
CA ASN A 59 -7.76 -13.69 -1.03
C ASN A 59 -8.55 -13.44 -2.33
N HIS A 60 -7.90 -12.87 -3.36
CA HIS A 60 -8.54 -12.48 -4.63
C HIS A 60 -9.71 -11.49 -4.44
N GLU A 61 -9.68 -10.68 -3.37
CA GLU A 61 -10.67 -9.63 -3.09
C GLU A 61 -10.35 -8.37 -3.91
N VAL A 62 -10.45 -8.47 -5.24
CA VAL A 62 -10.02 -7.42 -6.19
C VAL A 62 -10.59 -6.04 -5.84
N SER A 63 -11.92 -5.94 -5.65
CA SER A 63 -12.58 -4.65 -5.42
C SER A 63 -12.08 -3.95 -4.16
N ALA A 64 -11.89 -4.70 -3.06
CA ALA A 64 -11.38 -4.14 -1.81
C ALA A 64 -9.90 -3.74 -1.95
N GLY A 65 -9.08 -4.58 -2.58
CA GLY A 65 -7.67 -4.29 -2.83
C GLY A 65 -7.48 -3.00 -3.65
N VAL A 66 -8.27 -2.82 -4.71
CA VAL A 66 -8.24 -1.61 -5.54
C VAL A 66 -8.63 -0.38 -4.73
N ALA A 67 -9.63 -0.47 -3.85
CA ALA A 67 -10.04 0.63 -2.99
C ALA A 67 -8.93 1.04 -1.99
N TYR A 68 -8.28 0.08 -1.32
CA TYR A 68 -7.16 0.38 -0.41
C TYR A 68 -5.95 0.92 -1.14
N ALA A 69 -5.62 0.40 -2.32
CA ALA A 69 -4.53 0.91 -3.13
C ALA A 69 -4.79 2.33 -3.63
N GLY A 70 -6.05 2.67 -3.98
CA GLY A 70 -6.44 4.03 -4.30
C GLY A 70 -6.22 5.00 -3.14
N GLN A 71 -6.54 4.58 -1.92
CA GLN A 71 -6.25 5.36 -0.71
C GLN A 71 -4.73 5.58 -0.50
N ALA A 72 -3.92 4.54 -0.72
CA ALA A 72 -2.47 4.65 -0.58
C ALA A 72 -1.87 5.61 -1.61
N LEU A 73 -2.32 5.56 -2.87
CA LEU A 73 -1.87 6.48 -3.93
C LEU A 73 -2.38 7.91 -3.72
N HIS A 74 -3.52 8.09 -3.06
CA HIS A 74 -3.96 9.43 -2.68
C HIS A 74 -3.04 10.06 -1.62
N ALA A 75 -2.54 9.26 -0.68
CA ALA A 75 -1.64 9.72 0.37
C ALA A 75 -0.18 9.88 -0.10
N ASP A 76 0.22 9.17 -1.15
CA ASP A 76 1.57 9.16 -1.71
C ASP A 76 1.53 8.63 -3.16
N PRO A 77 1.42 9.53 -4.16
CA PRO A 77 1.24 9.15 -5.56
C PRO A 77 2.40 8.36 -6.16
N ALA A 78 3.62 8.57 -5.66
CA ALA A 78 4.83 7.93 -6.19
C ALA A 78 5.12 6.54 -5.58
N ARG A 79 4.18 5.94 -4.84
CA ARG A 79 4.34 4.60 -4.23
C ARG A 79 4.33 3.49 -5.27
N GLU A 80 5.51 3.23 -5.81
CA GLU A 80 5.70 2.23 -6.85
C GLU A 80 5.22 0.82 -6.45
N CYS A 81 5.41 0.41 -5.20
CA CYS A 81 4.91 -0.87 -4.68
C CYS A 81 3.37 -0.98 -4.77
N THR A 82 2.64 0.12 -4.50
CA THR A 82 1.19 0.19 -4.61
C THR A 82 0.73 0.13 -6.07
N HIS A 83 1.47 0.76 -6.99
CA HIS A 83 1.21 0.60 -8.43
C HIS A 83 1.36 -0.85 -8.87
N ARG A 84 2.43 -1.53 -8.45
CA ARG A 84 2.64 -2.97 -8.74
C ARG A 84 1.49 -3.83 -8.19
N ALA A 85 0.97 -3.49 -7.01
CA ALA A 85 -0.19 -4.18 -6.43
C ALA A 85 -1.46 -4.03 -7.26
N LEU A 86 -1.78 -2.80 -7.69
CA LEU A 86 -2.91 -2.57 -8.60
C LEU A 86 -2.76 -3.31 -9.92
N MET A 87 -1.55 -3.34 -10.51
CA MET A 87 -1.28 -4.12 -11.73
C MET A 87 -1.64 -5.60 -11.53
N ARG A 88 -1.24 -6.21 -10.40
CA ARG A 88 -1.58 -7.61 -10.08
C ARG A 88 -3.07 -7.80 -9.83
N LEU A 89 -3.72 -6.91 -9.07
CA LEU A 89 -5.16 -6.96 -8.79
C LEU A 89 -5.99 -6.88 -10.09
N TYR A 90 -5.63 -6.01 -11.02
CA TYR A 90 -6.27 -5.94 -12.33
C TYR A 90 -6.06 -7.22 -13.15
N CYS A 91 -4.87 -7.83 -13.10
CA CYS A 91 -4.63 -9.13 -13.72
C CYS A 91 -5.47 -10.26 -13.09
N LEU A 92 -5.66 -10.27 -11.77
CA LEU A 92 -6.56 -11.20 -11.07
C LEU A 92 -8.02 -11.04 -11.52
N ALA A 93 -8.42 -9.81 -11.86
CA ALA A 93 -9.74 -9.50 -12.43
C ALA A 93 -9.89 -9.88 -13.91
N GLY A 94 -8.81 -10.31 -14.58
CA GLY A 94 -8.76 -10.50 -16.03
C GLY A 94 -8.67 -9.20 -16.83
N ASP A 95 -8.54 -8.04 -16.18
CA ASP A 95 -8.44 -6.73 -16.81
C ASP A 95 -6.98 -6.33 -17.05
N ARG A 96 -6.40 -6.97 -18.06
CA ARG A 96 -5.02 -6.68 -18.47
C ARG A 96 -4.83 -5.24 -18.97
N ALA A 97 -5.86 -4.63 -19.55
CA ALA A 97 -5.77 -3.28 -20.08
C ALA A 97 -5.56 -2.27 -18.96
N SER A 98 -6.33 -2.38 -17.88
CA SER A 98 -6.17 -1.54 -16.68
C SER A 98 -4.81 -1.77 -16.00
N ALA A 99 -4.30 -3.00 -16.00
CA ALA A 99 -2.96 -3.28 -15.48
C ALA A 99 -1.85 -2.55 -16.26
N ILE A 100 -1.92 -2.53 -17.59
CA ILE A 100 -0.94 -1.80 -18.42
C ILE A 100 -1.09 -0.29 -18.23
N HIS A 101 -2.32 0.22 -18.18
CA HIS A 101 -2.55 1.65 -17.93
C HIS A 101 -2.02 2.09 -16.56
N GLN A 102 -2.12 1.22 -15.55
CA GLN A 102 -1.59 1.51 -14.21
C GLN A 102 -0.06 1.64 -14.18
N TYR A 103 0.65 0.93 -15.05
CA TYR A 103 2.10 1.10 -15.22
C TYR A 103 2.43 2.49 -15.79
N GLU A 104 1.70 2.95 -16.79
CA GLU A 104 1.91 4.30 -17.35
C GLU A 104 1.67 5.38 -16.28
N ARG A 105 0.61 5.24 -15.48
CA ARG A 105 0.35 6.13 -14.34
C ARG A 105 1.47 6.11 -13.30
N CYS A 106 2.07 4.95 -13.06
CA CYS A 106 3.23 4.81 -12.17
C CYS A 106 4.42 5.61 -12.69
N LYS A 107 4.69 5.49 -14.00
CA LYS A 107 5.78 6.17 -14.67
C LYS A 107 5.58 7.70 -14.63
N GLU A 108 4.36 8.16 -14.89
CA GLU A 108 4.01 9.58 -14.79
C GLU A 108 4.22 10.11 -13.37
N ALA A 109 3.67 9.44 -12.35
CA ALA A 109 3.80 9.86 -10.96
C ALA A 109 5.27 9.89 -10.47
N LEU A 110 6.07 8.87 -10.80
CA LEU A 110 7.50 8.84 -10.44
C LEU A 110 8.29 9.96 -11.11
N ARG A 111 7.95 10.29 -12.35
CA ARG A 111 8.59 11.38 -13.08
C ARG A 111 8.21 12.74 -12.51
N GLU A 112 6.94 12.96 -12.21
CA GLU A 112 6.43 14.23 -11.69
C GLU A 112 6.92 14.52 -10.27
N GLU A 113 6.92 13.52 -9.39
CA GLU A 113 7.24 13.70 -7.97
C GLU A 113 8.74 13.57 -7.67
N LEU A 114 9.46 12.72 -8.40
CA LEU A 114 10.83 12.30 -8.05
C LEU A 114 11.85 12.43 -9.19
N ASP A 115 11.43 12.76 -10.42
CA ASP A 115 12.26 12.78 -11.63
C ASP A 115 13.03 11.45 -11.87
N VAL A 116 12.37 10.32 -11.59
CA VAL A 116 12.94 8.98 -11.80
C VAL A 116 12.05 8.11 -12.70
N GLU A 117 12.66 7.09 -13.28
CA GLU A 117 11.96 6.04 -14.03
C GLU A 117 11.59 4.85 -13.11
N PRO A 118 10.59 4.04 -13.47
CA PRO A 118 10.24 2.84 -12.73
C PRO A 118 11.42 1.88 -12.52
N ASP A 119 11.42 1.21 -11.38
CA ASP A 119 12.43 0.24 -10.98
C ASP A 119 12.45 -1.02 -11.89
N GLY A 120 13.39 -1.92 -11.64
CA GLY A 120 13.53 -3.15 -12.42
C GLY A 120 12.33 -4.10 -12.25
N GLU A 121 11.75 -4.17 -11.06
CA GLU A 121 10.65 -5.06 -10.71
C GLU A 121 9.35 -4.64 -11.41
N THR A 122 9.04 -3.34 -11.40
CA THR A 122 7.86 -2.77 -12.04
C THR A 122 7.90 -2.94 -13.55
N ARG A 123 9.06 -2.69 -14.17
CA ARG A 123 9.27 -2.94 -15.60
C ARG A 123 9.20 -4.42 -15.95
N ALA A 124 9.67 -5.30 -15.08
CA ALA A 124 9.55 -6.75 -15.29
C ALA A 124 8.08 -7.20 -15.25
N LEU A 125 7.32 -6.72 -14.25
CA LEU A 125 5.91 -7.01 -14.11
C LEU A 125 5.11 -6.55 -15.35
N GLU A 126 5.35 -5.35 -15.84
CA GLU A 126 4.70 -4.86 -17.07
C GLU A 126 4.98 -5.77 -18.28
N ARG A 127 6.25 -6.19 -18.46
CA ARG A 127 6.62 -7.09 -19.57
C ARG A 127 5.92 -8.44 -19.46
N GLU A 128 5.79 -8.98 -18.25
CA GLU A 128 5.08 -10.25 -18.00
C GLU A 128 3.61 -10.13 -18.35
N ILE A 129 2.97 -9.04 -17.92
CA ILE A 129 1.58 -8.73 -18.24
C ILE A 129 1.41 -8.61 -19.76
N ARG A 130 2.32 -7.92 -20.45
CA ARG A 130 2.31 -7.82 -21.93
C ARG A 130 2.55 -9.16 -22.63
N ALA A 131 3.29 -10.07 -22.02
CA ALA A 131 3.47 -11.42 -22.53
C ALA A 131 2.25 -12.32 -22.30
N GLY A 132 1.21 -11.84 -21.60
CA GLY A 132 0.02 -12.63 -21.26
C GLY A 132 0.28 -13.64 -20.14
N LYS A 133 1.34 -13.46 -19.36
CA LYS A 133 1.56 -14.24 -18.14
C LYS A 133 0.65 -13.69 -17.05
N HIS A 134 0.13 -14.57 -16.20
CA HIS A 134 -0.57 -14.17 -14.99
C HIS A 134 0.48 -13.92 -13.89
N PRO A 135 0.74 -12.66 -13.49
CA PRO A 135 1.69 -12.39 -12.44
C PRO A 135 1.15 -12.91 -11.12
N VAL A 136 1.95 -13.73 -10.44
CA VAL A 136 1.61 -14.28 -9.11
C VAL A 136 1.98 -13.22 -8.07
N ALA A 137 1.11 -12.99 -7.09
CA ALA A 137 1.42 -12.13 -5.95
C ALA A 137 2.66 -12.66 -5.18
N PRO A 138 3.56 -11.80 -4.68
CA PRO A 138 4.69 -12.24 -3.88
C PRO A 138 4.17 -12.98 -2.62
N ALA A 139 4.76 -14.14 -2.32
CA ALA A 139 4.32 -15.03 -1.24
C ALA A 139 4.54 -14.46 0.18
N VAL A 140 5.18 -13.28 0.31
CA VAL A 140 5.55 -12.69 1.61
C VAL A 140 4.55 -11.59 1.96
N ARG A 141 3.71 -11.84 2.96
CA ARG A 141 2.87 -10.81 3.59
C ARG A 141 3.78 -9.76 4.24
N PRO A 142 3.57 -8.45 4.01
CA PRO A 142 4.31 -7.42 4.73
C PRO A 142 4.02 -7.55 6.23
N PRO A 143 5.03 -7.38 7.10
CA PRO A 143 4.87 -7.55 8.53
C PRO A 143 3.87 -6.53 9.08
N VAL A 144 2.99 -6.99 9.97
CA VAL A 144 2.00 -6.14 10.64
C VAL A 144 2.73 -4.99 11.36
N PRO A 145 2.34 -3.73 11.16
CA PRO A 145 2.93 -2.63 11.91
C PRO A 145 2.66 -2.82 13.40
N LYS A 146 3.73 -2.88 14.21
CA LYS A 146 3.59 -2.83 15.67
C LYS A 146 3.19 -1.41 16.05
N TRP A 147 1.92 -1.19 16.34
CA TRP A 147 1.45 0.04 16.97
C TRP A 147 2.20 0.20 18.30
N GLY A 148 2.95 1.29 18.46
CA GLY A 148 3.48 1.68 19.75
C GLY A 148 2.30 2.07 20.64
N SER A 149 2.04 1.30 21.70
CA SER A 149 1.02 1.58 22.70
C SER A 149 1.03 3.07 23.06
N PRO A 150 -0.13 3.73 23.22
CA PRO A 150 -0.15 5.15 23.52
C PRO A 150 0.68 5.38 24.77
N ARG A 151 1.77 6.16 24.66
CA ARG A 151 2.44 6.67 25.86
C ARG A 151 1.38 7.51 26.57
N ARG A 152 0.79 6.96 27.63
CA ARG A 152 0.02 7.74 28.61
C ARG A 152 1.01 8.77 29.15
N ASN A 153 1.01 9.98 28.58
CA ASN A 153 1.56 11.13 29.27
C ASN A 153 0.74 11.27 30.55
N LYS A 154 1.39 10.99 31.67
CA LYS A 154 0.88 11.44 32.96
C LYS A 154 1.03 12.97 32.94
N PHE A 155 -0.11 13.65 32.98
CA PHE A 155 -0.19 15.05 33.38
C PHE A 155 0.29 15.18 34.84
#